data_AF-A0A9D6X2N0-F1
#
_entry.id   AF-A0A9D6X2N0-F1
#
_cell.length_a   1.000
_cell.length_b   1.000
_cell.length_c   1.000
_cell.angle_alpha   90.00
_cell.angle_beta   90.00
_cell.angle_gamma   90.00
#
_symmetry.space_group_name_H-M   'P 1'
#
loop_
_entity.id
_entity.type
_entity.pdbx_description
1 polymer ?
#
loop_
_entity_poly.entity_id
_entity_poly.type
_entity_poly.pdbx_seq_one_letter_code
_entity_poly.pdbx_strand_id
1 'polypeptide(L)'
;MKSALLIVVAAALLGCTMPTDAQIVPAARAKPAVIADAAMVIQDRGQALEIYPTLRATPSVKPGTPGVQHRLSSAGESAPIGPRNLGVIFNHALQVRGYLTGEITFQPKGEGLPAGIDAAGYPGLAKITNPNTYVVLASSPKEFIALFNRLKERTDLEWVQAVVIYGGDAGGASGR
;
A
#
# COMPACT_ATOMS: atom_id res chain seq x y z
N MET A 1 -22.10 -12.29 82.64
CA MET A 1 -22.75 -11.09 83.20
C MET A 1 -21.87 -9.89 82.92
N LYS A 2 -22.41 -8.85 82.25
CA LYS A 2 -22.02 -7.41 82.23
C LYS A 2 -20.51 -7.09 82.19
N SER A 3 -19.97 -6.40 81.20
CA SER A 3 -20.25 -4.99 80.92
C SER A 3 -19.66 -4.54 79.57
N ALA A 4 -20.35 -3.59 78.93
CA ALA A 4 -19.94 -2.88 77.72
C ALA A 4 -18.95 -1.74 78.02
N LEU A 5 -18.13 -1.34 77.03
CA LEU A 5 -17.77 0.05 76.82
C LEU A 5 -17.39 0.32 75.36
N LEU A 6 -18.08 1.30 74.76
CA LEU A 6 -17.79 1.98 73.50
C LEU A 6 -16.40 2.64 73.50
N ILE A 7 -15.81 2.89 72.33
CA ILE A 7 -15.44 4.25 71.84
C ILE A 7 -15.02 4.19 70.35
N VAL A 8 -15.50 5.20 69.65
CA VAL A 8 -15.41 5.57 68.24
C VAL A 8 -13.99 5.97 67.83
N VAL A 9 -13.49 5.49 66.68
CA VAL A 9 -12.59 6.29 65.80
C VAL A 9 -12.91 5.99 64.34
N ALA A 10 -13.53 6.98 63.69
CA ALA A 10 -13.60 7.10 62.24
C ALA A 10 -12.28 7.65 61.71
N ALA A 11 -11.72 7.07 60.64
CA ALA A 11 -10.91 7.80 59.66
C ALA A 11 -10.51 6.92 58.46
N ALA A 12 -10.67 7.49 57.27
CA ALA A 12 -9.93 7.21 56.04
C ALA A 12 -10.24 5.91 55.26
N LEU A 13 -11.45 5.83 54.69
CA LEU A 13 -11.70 5.08 53.46
C LEU A 13 -12.27 6.01 52.39
N LEU A 14 -11.44 6.94 51.92
CA LEU A 14 -11.66 7.71 50.69
C LEU A 14 -10.41 7.52 49.82
N GLY A 15 -10.23 6.30 49.34
CA GLY A 15 -9.29 6.00 48.27
C GLY A 15 -9.84 6.59 46.98
N CYS A 16 -9.30 7.74 46.59
CA CYS A 16 -9.58 8.41 45.33
C CYS A 16 -9.24 7.47 44.17
N THR A 17 -10.25 6.95 43.47
CA THR A 17 -10.05 6.36 42.15
C THR A 17 -9.80 7.50 41.18
N MET A 18 -8.54 7.76 40.85
CA MET A 18 -8.25 8.64 39.72
C MET A 18 -8.61 7.89 38.44
N PRO A 19 -9.51 8.41 37.57
CA PRO A 19 -9.58 7.92 36.22
C PRO A 19 -8.28 8.32 35.53
N THR A 20 -7.43 7.35 35.24
CA THR A 20 -6.33 7.56 34.30
C THR A 20 -6.98 7.72 32.93
N ASP A 21 -7.26 8.97 32.54
CA ASP A 21 -7.55 9.29 31.15
C ASP A 21 -6.32 8.89 30.33
N ALA A 22 -6.38 7.70 29.74
CA ALA A 22 -5.46 7.26 28.71
C ALA A 22 -5.70 8.14 27.48
N GLN A 23 -5.16 9.36 27.50
CA GLN A 23 -5.19 10.24 26.35
C GLN A 23 -4.30 9.60 25.28
N ILE A 24 -4.94 9.00 24.27
CA ILE A 24 -4.27 8.53 23.07
C ILE A 24 -3.68 9.77 22.41
N VAL A 25 -2.40 10.04 22.68
CA VAL A 25 -1.64 11.05 21.95
C VAL A 25 -1.62 10.59 20.51
N PRO A 26 -2.20 11.33 19.54
CA PRO A 26 -2.11 10.96 18.14
C PRO A 26 -0.63 10.84 17.81
N ALA A 27 -0.19 9.68 17.33
CA ALA A 27 1.17 9.53 16.83
C ALA A 27 1.46 10.70 15.89
N ALA A 28 2.55 11.43 16.14
CA ALA A 28 2.92 12.59 15.35
C ALA A 28 2.84 12.20 13.87
N ARG A 29 1.88 12.79 13.14
CA ARG A 29 1.67 12.48 11.73
C ARG A 29 3.00 12.76 11.04
N ALA A 30 3.64 11.72 10.51
CA ALA A 30 4.89 11.86 9.78
C ALA A 30 4.70 12.98 8.73
N LYS A 31 5.70 13.87 8.61
CA LYS A 31 5.63 14.93 7.60
C LYS A 31 5.30 14.28 6.25
N PRO A 32 4.33 14.82 5.48
CA PRO A 32 4.04 14.28 4.16
C PRO A 32 5.36 14.19 3.37
N ALA A 33 5.72 12.99 2.92
CA ALA A 33 6.81 12.85 1.97
C ALA A 33 6.53 13.77 0.77
N VAL A 34 7.52 14.57 0.40
CA VAL A 34 7.40 15.44 -0.77
C VAL A 34 7.46 14.56 -2.01
N ILE A 35 6.52 14.73 -2.93
CA ILE A 35 6.57 14.09 -4.26
C ILE A 35 7.82 14.61 -4.96
N ALA A 36 8.76 13.72 -5.30
CA ALA A 36 10.01 14.09 -5.94
C ALA A 36 9.85 14.28 -7.46
N ASP A 37 9.01 13.44 -8.10
CA ASP A 37 8.69 13.55 -9.52
C ASP A 37 7.20 13.37 -9.78
N ALA A 38 6.51 14.48 -10.07
CA ALA A 38 5.06 14.47 -10.34
C ALA A 38 4.68 13.73 -11.63
N ALA A 39 5.59 13.62 -12.61
CA ALA A 39 5.34 12.85 -13.83
C ALA A 39 5.33 11.35 -13.56
N MET A 40 5.91 10.92 -12.44
CA MET A 40 6.00 9.54 -12.00
C MET A 40 4.98 9.18 -10.92
N VAL A 41 3.88 9.93 -10.81
CA VAL A 41 2.82 9.68 -9.83
C VAL A 41 1.54 9.20 -10.52
N ILE A 42 0.93 8.15 -9.96
CA ILE A 42 -0.46 7.80 -10.25
C ILE A 42 -1.35 8.02 -9.03
N GLN A 43 -2.64 8.22 -9.28
CA GLN A 43 -3.66 8.27 -8.25
C GLN A 43 -4.41 6.92 -8.23
N ASP A 44 -4.13 6.04 -7.28
CA ASP A 44 -4.84 4.76 -7.11
C ASP A 44 -5.77 4.85 -5.90
N ARG A 45 -7.09 4.71 -6.11
CA ARG A 45 -8.11 4.71 -5.04
C ARG A 45 -7.95 5.85 -4.02
N GLY A 46 -7.64 7.06 -4.51
CA GLY A 46 -7.45 8.26 -3.70
C GLY A 46 -6.07 8.38 -3.03
N GLN A 47 -5.14 7.47 -3.33
CA GLN A 47 -3.77 7.48 -2.83
C GLN A 47 -2.80 7.87 -3.94
N ALA A 48 -1.88 8.78 -3.63
CA ALA A 48 -0.77 9.10 -4.51
C ALA A 48 0.32 8.02 -4.38
N LEU A 49 0.59 7.33 -5.49
CA LEU A 49 1.66 6.36 -5.60
C LEU A 49 2.75 6.93 -6.49
N GLU A 50 3.91 7.23 -5.90
CA GLU A 50 5.08 7.71 -6.63
C GLU A 50 5.93 6.52 -7.07
N ILE A 51 6.21 6.41 -8.36
CA ILE A 51 6.93 5.30 -8.96
C ILE A 51 8.39 5.71 -9.14
N TYR A 52 9.33 4.90 -8.65
CA TYR A 52 10.76 5.15 -8.84
C TYR A 52 11.23 4.48 -10.14
N PRO A 53 11.48 5.24 -11.24
CA PRO A 53 11.79 4.63 -12.53
C PRO A 53 13.12 3.88 -12.51
N THR A 54 14.06 4.30 -11.67
CA THR A 54 15.43 3.79 -11.59
C THR A 54 15.66 2.74 -10.50
N LEU A 55 14.60 2.28 -9.83
CA LEU A 55 14.69 1.25 -8.80
C LEU A 55 13.87 0.02 -9.18
N ARG A 56 14.43 -1.16 -8.90
CA ARG A 56 13.72 -2.44 -9.00
C ARG A 56 13.85 -3.20 -7.70
N ALA A 57 12.94 -4.14 -7.51
CA ALA A 57 12.92 -5.00 -6.35
C ALA A 57 12.79 -6.46 -6.76
N THR A 58 13.62 -7.31 -6.14
CA THR A 58 13.52 -8.75 -6.30
C THR A 58 13.11 -9.39 -4.98
N PRO A 59 12.14 -10.33 -4.98
CA PRO A 59 11.82 -11.10 -3.79
C PRO A 59 13.06 -11.82 -3.27
N SER A 60 13.33 -11.66 -1.97
CA SER A 60 14.39 -12.34 -1.25
C SER A 60 13.80 -13.02 -0.03
N VAL A 61 14.04 -14.32 0.10
CA VAL A 61 13.71 -15.07 1.31
C VAL A 61 14.93 -15.05 2.20
N LYS A 62 14.85 -14.34 3.34
CA LYS A 62 15.90 -14.40 4.36
C LYS A 62 15.57 -15.54 5.34
N PRO A 63 16.46 -16.55 5.50
CA PRO A 63 16.24 -17.61 6.48
C PRO A 63 15.97 -17.04 7.88
N GLY A 64 14.94 -17.55 8.55
CA GLY A 64 14.57 -17.15 9.91
C GLY A 64 13.80 -15.84 10.04
N THR A 65 13.44 -15.16 8.94
CA THR A 65 12.52 -14.00 8.99
C THR A 65 11.15 -14.39 8.45
N PRO A 66 10.05 -14.15 9.19
CA PRO A 66 8.70 -14.32 8.66
C PRO A 66 8.45 -13.36 7.50
N GLY A 67 7.97 -13.88 6.36
CA GLY A 67 7.52 -13.09 5.22
C GLY A 67 8.53 -12.94 4.07
N VAL A 68 8.04 -12.46 2.93
CA VAL A 68 8.84 -12.13 1.75
C VAL A 68 9.46 -10.76 1.95
N GLN A 69 10.80 -10.70 1.98
CA GLN A 69 11.51 -9.44 1.91
C GLN A 69 11.81 -9.10 0.46
N HIS A 70 12.11 -7.84 0.17
CA HIS A 70 12.54 -7.42 -1.15
C HIS A 70 13.92 -6.77 -1.09
N ARG A 71 14.79 -7.18 -2.03
CA ARG A 71 16.10 -6.56 -2.24
C ARG A 71 15.96 -5.50 -3.33
N LEU A 72 16.36 -4.27 -3.02
CA LEU A 72 16.38 -3.16 -3.98
C LEU A 72 17.66 -3.18 -4.81
N SER A 73 17.53 -2.84 -6.08
CA SER A 73 18.67 -2.60 -6.98
C SER A 73 18.39 -1.40 -7.88
N SER A 74 19.46 -0.71 -8.28
CA SER A 74 19.38 0.32 -9.30
C SER A 74 19.18 -0.31 -10.68
N ALA A 75 18.37 0.34 -11.51
CA ALA A 75 18.07 -0.08 -12.88
C ALA A 75 17.90 1.14 -13.79
N GLY A 76 17.97 0.94 -15.10
CA GLY A 76 17.62 1.98 -16.07
C GLY A 76 16.12 2.29 -16.02
N GLU A 77 15.73 3.52 -16.41
CA GLU A 77 14.32 3.95 -16.39
C GLU A 77 13.39 3.06 -17.21
N SER A 78 13.88 2.56 -18.35
CA SER A 78 13.16 1.65 -19.25
C SER A 78 13.32 0.17 -18.89
N ALA A 79 14.02 -0.16 -17.80
CA ALA A 79 14.25 -1.54 -17.42
C ALA A 79 12.90 -2.26 -17.16
N PRO A 80 12.79 -3.55 -17.47
CA PRO A 80 11.52 -4.23 -17.36
C PRO A 80 11.03 -4.30 -15.91
N ILE A 81 9.71 -4.20 -15.74
CA ILE A 81 8.97 -4.55 -14.52
C ILE A 81 8.16 -5.83 -14.77
N GLY A 82 7.98 -6.64 -13.73
CA GLY A 82 7.26 -7.90 -13.83
C GLY A 82 7.37 -8.73 -12.54
N PRO A 83 6.77 -9.94 -12.49
CA PRO A 83 6.70 -10.78 -11.28
C PRO A 83 8.05 -11.12 -10.64
N ARG A 84 9.15 -11.10 -11.42
CA ARG A 84 10.51 -11.40 -10.95
C ARG A 84 11.35 -10.16 -10.68
N ASN A 85 10.93 -9.00 -11.19
CA ASN A 85 11.66 -7.74 -11.11
C ASN A 85 10.64 -6.63 -10.94
N LEU A 86 10.21 -6.42 -9.71
CA LEU A 86 9.10 -5.53 -9.39
C LEU A 86 9.54 -4.07 -9.55
N GLY A 87 8.61 -3.20 -9.97
CA GLY A 87 8.77 -1.76 -9.86
C GLY A 87 8.74 -1.35 -8.39
N VAL A 88 9.40 -0.25 -8.03
CA VAL A 88 9.38 0.27 -6.66
C VAL A 88 8.52 1.51 -6.63
N ILE A 89 7.64 1.60 -5.63
CA ILE A 89 6.82 2.78 -5.40
C ILE A 89 6.94 3.28 -3.97
N PHE A 90 6.57 4.53 -3.75
CA PHE A 90 6.24 5.08 -2.45
C PHE A 90 4.75 5.41 -2.39
N ASN A 91 4.06 4.84 -1.41
CA ASN A 91 2.68 5.17 -1.13
C ASN A 91 2.64 6.34 -0.13
N HIS A 92 2.23 7.51 -0.60
CA HIS A 92 2.17 8.73 0.20
C HIS A 92 1.08 8.72 1.27
N ALA A 93 0.00 7.96 1.08
CA ALA A 93 -1.05 7.84 2.10
C ALA A 93 -0.59 6.96 3.27
N LEU A 94 0.11 5.87 2.97
CA LEU A 94 0.59 4.91 3.96
C LEU A 94 2.00 5.23 4.50
N GLN A 95 2.74 6.12 3.84
CA GLN A 95 4.14 6.44 4.15
C GLN A 95 5.06 5.20 4.13
N VAL A 96 4.82 4.27 3.21
CA VAL A 96 5.60 3.03 3.05
C VAL A 96 5.97 2.79 1.59
N ARG A 97 7.03 2.00 1.38
CA ARG A 97 7.37 1.48 0.06
C ARG A 97 6.43 0.34 -0.31
N GLY A 98 6.13 0.26 -1.59
CA GLY A 98 5.39 -0.84 -2.21
C GLY A 98 6.11 -1.34 -3.46
N TYR A 99 5.67 -2.49 -3.94
CA TYR A 99 6.28 -3.20 -5.05
C TYR A 99 5.26 -3.49 -6.14
N LEU A 100 5.52 -2.98 -7.33
CA LEU A 100 4.60 -2.97 -8.45
C LEU A 100 4.88 -4.17 -9.37
N THR A 101 3.87 -5.00 -9.62
CA THR A 101 4.03 -6.22 -10.42
C THR A 101 4.03 -5.96 -11.92
N GLY A 102 3.61 -4.77 -12.35
CA GLY A 102 3.31 -4.44 -13.75
C GLY A 102 1.86 -4.71 -14.12
N GLU A 103 1.08 -5.36 -13.26
CA GLU A 103 -0.34 -5.64 -13.50
C GLU A 103 -1.21 -4.44 -13.14
N ILE A 104 -2.14 -4.13 -14.04
CA ILE A 104 -3.24 -3.19 -13.81
C ILE A 104 -4.54 -3.96 -13.99
N THR A 105 -5.35 -4.02 -12.95
CA THR A 105 -6.66 -4.66 -13.00
C THR A 105 -7.76 -3.63 -13.19
N PHE A 106 -8.83 -4.02 -13.87
CA PHE A 106 -10.00 -3.17 -14.01
C PHE A 106 -11.28 -3.99 -14.14
N GLN A 107 -12.39 -3.37 -13.79
CA GLN A 107 -13.73 -3.92 -13.96
C GLN A 107 -14.56 -2.99 -14.85
N PRO A 108 -15.14 -3.49 -15.95
CA PRO A 108 -16.14 -2.78 -16.74
C PRO A 108 -17.46 -2.61 -15.99
N LYS A 109 -18.21 -1.55 -16.29
CA LYS A 109 -19.57 -1.35 -15.77
C LYS A 109 -20.59 -2.33 -16.35
N GLY A 110 -20.34 -2.81 -17.56
CA GLY A 110 -21.23 -3.70 -18.31
C GLY A 110 -20.79 -5.16 -18.29
N GLU A 111 -21.52 -5.96 -19.07
CA GLU A 111 -21.11 -7.33 -19.35
C GLU A 111 -20.02 -7.34 -20.43
N GLY A 112 -18.95 -8.09 -20.16
CA GLY A 112 -17.84 -8.26 -21.10
C GLY A 112 -16.85 -7.10 -21.15
N LEU A 113 -16.00 -7.16 -22.16
CA LEU A 113 -14.92 -6.20 -22.36
C LEU A 113 -15.43 -4.99 -23.16
N PRO A 114 -15.18 -3.75 -22.72
CA PRO A 114 -15.60 -2.56 -23.46
C PRO A 114 -14.96 -2.44 -24.84
N ALA A 115 -15.69 -1.80 -25.76
CA ALA A 115 -15.18 -1.52 -27.10
C ALA A 115 -13.89 -0.69 -27.06
N GLY A 116 -12.95 -1.00 -27.96
CA GLY A 116 -11.65 -0.31 -28.04
C GLY A 116 -10.67 -0.70 -26.94
N ILE A 117 -10.95 -1.72 -26.14
CA ILE A 117 -9.94 -2.44 -25.36
C ILE A 117 -9.64 -3.75 -26.08
N ASP A 118 -8.41 -3.91 -26.56
CA ASP A 118 -7.93 -5.11 -27.22
C ASP A 118 -6.45 -5.36 -26.91
N ALA A 119 -5.96 -6.53 -27.30
CA ALA A 119 -4.57 -6.94 -27.02
C ALA A 119 -3.51 -6.11 -27.77
N ALA A 120 -3.89 -5.34 -28.80
CA ALA A 120 -2.96 -4.48 -29.52
C ALA A 120 -2.71 -3.17 -28.77
N GLY A 121 -3.76 -2.60 -28.18
CA GLY A 121 -3.68 -1.38 -27.36
C GLY A 121 -3.36 -1.61 -25.89
N TYR A 122 -3.60 -2.83 -25.40
CA TYR A 122 -3.48 -3.22 -23.99
C TYR A 122 -2.70 -4.53 -23.87
N PRO A 123 -1.38 -4.47 -23.71
CA PRO A 123 -0.54 -5.66 -23.64
C PRO A 123 -0.93 -6.57 -22.47
N GLY A 124 -0.85 -7.88 -22.67
CA GLY A 124 -1.17 -8.87 -21.64
C GLY A 124 -2.64 -8.88 -21.22
N LEU A 125 -3.55 -8.30 -22.02
CA LEU A 125 -4.97 -8.28 -21.74
C LEU A 125 -5.53 -9.69 -21.53
N ALA A 126 -6.08 -9.95 -20.35
CA ALA A 126 -6.74 -11.21 -20.03
C ALA A 126 -7.89 -11.01 -19.06
N LYS A 127 -8.89 -11.88 -19.12
CA LYS A 127 -9.95 -11.98 -18.10
C LYS A 127 -9.47 -12.85 -16.94
N ILE A 128 -9.59 -12.38 -15.71
CA ILE A 128 -9.03 -13.05 -14.53
C ILE A 128 -10.07 -13.62 -13.56
N THR A 129 -11.29 -13.07 -13.48
CA THR A 129 -12.35 -13.61 -12.61
C THR A 129 -13.75 -13.23 -13.07
N ASN A 130 -14.76 -13.78 -12.39
CA ASN A 130 -16.18 -13.39 -12.49
C ASN A 130 -16.63 -12.69 -11.18
N PRO A 131 -17.43 -11.60 -11.25
CA PRO A 131 -17.85 -10.89 -12.46
C PRO A 131 -16.66 -10.25 -13.20
N ASN A 132 -16.87 -9.87 -14.46
CA ASN A 132 -15.84 -9.62 -15.49
C ASN A 132 -14.69 -8.69 -15.05
N THR A 133 -13.66 -9.24 -14.40
CA THR A 133 -12.44 -8.49 -14.08
C THR A 133 -11.37 -8.85 -15.09
N TYR A 134 -10.67 -7.84 -15.58
CA TYR A 134 -9.60 -7.97 -16.55
C TYR A 134 -8.28 -7.46 -15.96
N VAL A 135 -7.19 -7.92 -16.55
CA VAL A 135 -5.82 -7.47 -16.25
C VAL A 135 -5.14 -7.06 -17.55
N VAL A 136 -4.24 -6.08 -17.45
CA VAL A 136 -3.26 -5.74 -18.48
C VAL A 136 -1.88 -5.66 -17.84
N LEU A 137 -0.84 -5.84 -18.63
CA LEU A 137 0.55 -5.89 -18.21
C LEU A 137 1.32 -4.72 -18.80
N ALA A 138 1.92 -3.91 -17.95
CA ALA A 138 2.94 -2.96 -18.34
C ALA A 138 4.33 -3.57 -18.16
N SER A 139 5.21 -3.37 -19.13
CA SER A 139 6.58 -3.86 -19.09
C SER A 139 7.57 -2.85 -18.52
N SER A 140 7.21 -1.57 -18.38
CA SER A 140 8.10 -0.53 -17.82
C SER A 140 7.36 0.47 -16.93
N PRO A 141 8.06 1.26 -16.08
CA PRO A 141 7.43 2.30 -15.26
C PRO A 141 6.65 3.35 -16.07
N LYS A 142 7.22 3.82 -17.18
CA LYS A 142 6.55 4.83 -18.04
C LYS A 142 5.32 4.25 -18.73
N GLU A 143 5.42 3.02 -19.23
CA GLU A 143 4.28 2.31 -19.81
C GLU A 143 3.18 2.08 -18.78
N PHE A 144 3.54 1.73 -17.54
CA PHE A 144 2.58 1.51 -16.47
C PHE A 144 1.75 2.76 -16.19
N ILE A 145 2.40 3.92 -16.06
CA ILE A 145 1.71 5.20 -15.86
C ILE A 145 0.77 5.51 -17.04
N ALA A 146 1.27 5.35 -18.26
CA ALA A 146 0.49 5.63 -19.46
C ALA A 146 -0.75 4.72 -19.57
N LEU A 147 -0.60 3.42 -19.34
CA LEU A 147 -1.71 2.46 -19.36
C LEU A 147 -2.70 2.72 -18.22
N PHE A 148 -2.20 2.97 -17.01
CA PHE A 148 -3.04 3.22 -15.83
C PHE A 148 -3.90 4.48 -16.03
N ASN A 149 -3.28 5.58 -16.47
CA ASN A 149 -4.00 6.82 -16.72
C ASN A 149 -5.01 6.68 -17.87
N ARG A 150 -4.60 6.03 -18.98
CA ARG A 150 -5.51 5.75 -20.10
C ARG A 150 -6.73 4.94 -19.65
N LEU A 151 -6.55 3.91 -18.82
CA LEU A 151 -7.68 3.14 -18.28
C LEU A 151 -8.53 3.99 -17.35
N LYS A 152 -7.90 4.77 -16.47
CA LYS A 152 -8.61 5.60 -15.48
C LYS A 152 -9.45 6.72 -16.10
N GLU A 153 -9.05 7.22 -17.28
CA GLU A 153 -9.81 8.22 -18.04
C GLU A 153 -11.07 7.65 -18.70
N ARG A 154 -11.24 6.33 -18.74
CA ARG A 154 -12.42 5.70 -19.34
C ARG A 154 -13.64 5.79 -18.44
N THR A 155 -14.77 6.20 -19.00
CA THR A 155 -16.04 6.34 -18.28
C THR A 155 -16.86 5.04 -18.21
N ASP A 156 -16.50 4.03 -19.00
CA ASP A 156 -17.15 2.71 -19.08
C ASP A 156 -16.54 1.66 -18.13
N LEU A 157 -15.52 2.05 -17.35
CA LEU A 157 -14.94 1.25 -16.29
C LEU A 157 -15.53 1.66 -14.94
N GLU A 158 -15.83 0.66 -14.11
CA GLU A 158 -16.29 0.84 -12.74
C GLU A 158 -15.12 1.22 -11.84
N TRP A 159 -14.00 0.51 -11.99
CA TRP A 159 -12.77 0.82 -11.30
C TRP A 159 -11.55 0.35 -12.08
N VAL A 160 -10.41 0.96 -11.75
CA VAL A 160 -9.07 0.64 -12.24
C VAL A 160 -8.16 0.63 -11.03
N GLN A 161 -7.30 -0.39 -10.93
CA GLN A 161 -6.45 -0.60 -9.77
C GLN A 161 -5.05 -1.08 -10.16
N ALA A 162 -4.05 -0.50 -9.51
CA ALA A 162 -2.68 -0.98 -9.58
C ALA A 162 -2.48 -2.20 -8.66
N VAL A 163 -1.83 -3.26 -9.15
CA VAL A 163 -1.44 -4.39 -8.30
C VAL A 163 -0.12 -4.05 -7.62
N VAL A 164 -0.21 -3.78 -6.31
CA VAL A 164 0.91 -3.43 -5.45
C VAL A 164 1.03 -4.43 -4.31
N ILE A 165 2.24 -4.95 -4.12
CA ILE A 165 2.62 -5.78 -2.99
C ILE A 165 3.26 -4.89 -1.92
N TYR A 166 2.76 -4.96 -0.69
CA TYR A 166 3.41 -4.35 0.47
C TYR A 166 4.09 -5.44 1.29
N GLY A 167 5.35 -5.22 1.64
CA GLY A 167 6.18 -6.18 2.37
C GLY A 167 7.43 -5.50 2.93
N GLY A 168 8.22 -6.24 3.71
CA GLY A 168 9.42 -5.71 4.33
C GLY A 168 10.58 -5.51 3.34
N ASP A 169 11.40 -4.50 3.58
CA ASP A 169 12.66 -4.30 2.86
C ASP A 169 13.75 -5.14 3.53
N ALA A 170 14.53 -5.89 2.75
CA ALA A 170 15.64 -6.69 3.31
C ALA A 170 16.77 -5.82 3.92
N GLY A 171 16.73 -4.50 3.73
CA GLY A 171 17.72 -3.54 4.22
C GLY A 171 17.34 -2.80 5.52
N GLY A 172 16.20 -3.12 6.15
CA GLY A 172 15.70 -2.44 7.33
C GLY A 172 16.18 -3.01 8.67
N ALA A 173 17.49 -3.07 8.90
CA ALA A 173 18.07 -3.23 10.25
C ALA A 173 19.36 -2.41 10.34
N SER A 174 19.23 -1.10 10.39
CA SER A 174 20.25 -0.21 10.93
C SER A 174 19.57 0.99 11.56
N GLY A 175 19.75 1.14 12.87
CA GLY A 175 19.43 2.35 13.61
C GLY A 175 18.19 2.29 14.49
N ARG A 176 18.31 1.63 15.65
CA ARG A 176 18.21 2.26 16.98
C ARG A 176 18.63 1.28 18.06
#